data_AF-A0A1H3EN63-F1
#
_entry.id   AF-A0A1H3EN63-F1
#
_cell.length_a   1.000
_cell.length_b   1.000
_cell.length_c   1.000
_cell.angle_alpha   90.00
_cell.angle_beta   90.00
_cell.angle_gamma   90.00
#
_symmetry.space_group_name_H-M   'P 1'
#
loop_
_entity.id
_entity.type
_entity.pdbx_description
1 polymer ?
#
loop_
_entity_poly.entity_id
_entity_poly.type
_entity_poly.pdbx_seq_one_letter_code
_entity_poly.pdbx_strand_id
1 'polypeptide(L)'
;MATANDQAEKHVGETKGLPNHTHDLVHDLNTRLDALWRYDQYIANAEKGGPKESKQFWMDMKTQETKNIDRLKDLIRQCVKDGSF
;
A
#
# COMPACT_ATOMS: atom_id res chain seq x y z
N MET A 1 -20.69 -19.98 21.74
CA MET A 1 -21.17 -20.30 20.37
C MET A 1 -20.57 -19.24 19.46
N ALA A 2 -19.86 -19.65 18.41
CA ALA A 2 -19.34 -18.73 17.40
C ALA A 2 -20.52 -18.06 16.67
N THR A 3 -20.45 -16.75 16.46
CA THR A 3 -21.51 -15.97 15.82
C THR A 3 -21.52 -16.19 14.31
N ALA A 4 -22.61 -15.82 13.62
CA ALA A 4 -22.69 -15.91 12.15
C ALA A 4 -21.57 -15.11 11.44
N ASN A 5 -21.02 -14.08 12.11
CA ASN A 5 -19.89 -13.31 11.62
C ASN A 5 -18.58 -14.13 11.60
N ASP A 6 -18.39 -15.03 12.59
CA ASP A 6 -17.24 -15.94 12.67
C ASP A 6 -17.25 -17.05 11.61
N GLN A 7 -18.39 -17.26 10.93
CA GLN A 7 -18.51 -18.20 9.81
C GLN A 7 -18.19 -17.55 8.46
N ALA A 8 -18.41 -16.24 8.31
CA ALA A 8 -18.17 -15.52 7.07
C ALA A 8 -16.67 -15.40 6.72
N GLU A 9 -15.81 -15.33 7.74
CA GLU A 9 -14.36 -15.21 7.56
C GLU A 9 -13.65 -16.57 7.36
N LYS A 10 -14.33 -17.71 7.61
CA LYS A 10 -13.72 -19.05 7.51
C LYS A 10 -13.16 -19.37 6.13
N HIS A 11 -13.72 -18.77 5.09
CA HIS A 11 -13.39 -19.04 3.70
C HIS A 11 -12.45 -17.98 3.08
N VAL A 12 -12.11 -16.93 3.84
CA VAL A 12 -11.19 -15.88 3.37
C VAL A 12 -9.81 -16.51 3.14
N GLY A 13 -9.36 -16.51 1.88
CA GLY A 13 -8.09 -17.13 1.48
C GLY A 13 -8.15 -18.63 1.16
N GLU A 14 -9.32 -19.28 1.17
CA GLU A 14 -9.43 -20.66 0.66
C GLU A 14 -9.15 -20.74 -0.85
N THR A 15 -9.51 -19.70 -1.60
CA THR A 15 -9.07 -19.52 -2.98
C THR A 15 -7.75 -18.73 -2.98
N LYS A 16 -6.63 -19.43 -2.77
CA LYS A 16 -5.29 -18.83 -2.87
C LYS A 16 -4.94 -18.56 -4.33
N GLY A 17 -5.43 -17.44 -4.87
CA GLY A 17 -5.08 -16.99 -6.22
C GLY A 17 -3.58 -16.69 -6.38
N LEU A 18 -2.88 -16.44 -5.26
CA LEU A 18 -1.45 -16.21 -5.16
C LEU A 18 -0.91 -16.78 -3.84
N PRO A 19 0.40 -17.08 -3.74
CA PRO A 19 1.06 -17.26 -2.45
C PRO A 19 0.85 -16.03 -1.54
N ASN A 20 0.70 -16.25 -0.23
CA ASN A 20 0.44 -15.17 0.74
C ASN A 20 1.42 -14.00 0.59
N HIS A 21 2.72 -14.31 0.48
CA HIS A 21 3.75 -13.28 0.32
C HIS A 21 3.52 -12.39 -0.91
N THR A 22 3.16 -13.00 -2.04
CA THR A 22 2.90 -12.28 -3.29
C THR A 22 1.63 -11.43 -3.19
N HIS A 23 0.57 -11.99 -2.58
CA HIS A 23 -0.64 -11.24 -2.27
C HIS A 23 -0.33 -10.01 -1.41
N ASP A 24 0.48 -10.15 -0.36
CA ASP A 24 0.85 -9.07 0.54
C ASP A 24 1.59 -7.95 -0.20
N LEU A 25 2.52 -8.29 -1.10
CA LEU A 25 3.23 -7.32 -1.94
C LEU A 25 2.28 -6.54 -2.85
N VAL A 26 1.33 -7.22 -3.51
CA VAL A 26 0.34 -6.57 -4.39
C VAL A 26 -0.61 -5.67 -3.60
N HIS A 27 -1.07 -6.16 -2.45
CA HIS A 27 -1.96 -5.41 -1.57
C HIS A 27 -1.28 -4.14 -1.03
N ASP A 28 -0.05 -4.25 -0.53
CA ASP A 28 0.71 -3.10 -0.03
C ASP A 28 1.00 -2.11 -1.17
N LEU A 29 1.27 -2.59 -2.40
CA LEU A 29 1.50 -1.72 -3.56
C LEU A 29 0.28 -0.85 -3.85
N ASN A 30 -0.91 -1.44 -3.83
CA ASN A 30 -2.15 -0.70 -4.01
C ASN A 30 -2.32 0.39 -2.95
N THR A 31 -2.14 0.04 -1.67
CA THR A 31 -2.26 0.99 -0.54
C THR A 31 -1.26 2.15 -0.68
N ARG A 32 -0.02 1.87 -1.07
CA ARG A 32 1.02 2.88 -1.25
C ARG A 32 0.76 3.80 -2.44
N LEU A 33 0.28 3.26 -3.56
CA LEU A 33 -0.09 4.06 -4.73
C LEU A 33 -1.23 5.03 -4.42
N ASP A 34 -2.21 4.56 -3.66
CA ASP A 34 -3.33 5.38 -3.16
C ASP A 34 -2.84 6.49 -2.21
N ALA A 35 -1.91 6.18 -1.30
CA ALA A 35 -1.26 7.19 -0.46
C ALA A 35 -0.46 8.23 -1.28
N LEU A 36 0.32 7.76 -2.28
CA LEU A 36 1.13 8.61 -3.14
C LEU A 36 0.27 9.64 -3.88
N TRP A 37 -0.88 9.22 -4.40
CA TRP A 37 -1.84 10.10 -5.07
C TRP A 37 -2.39 11.17 -4.12
N ARG A 38 -2.67 10.83 -2.86
CA ARG A 38 -3.20 11.80 -1.89
C ARG A 38 -2.19 12.85 -1.43
N TYR A 39 -0.89 12.57 -1.48
CA TYR A 39 0.11 13.53 -1.00
C TYR A 39 0.06 14.87 -1.74
N ASP A 40 -0.30 14.90 -3.03
CA ASP A 40 -0.47 16.16 -3.76
C ASP A 40 -1.55 17.06 -3.12
N GLN A 41 -2.68 16.45 -2.74
CA GLN A 41 -3.74 17.18 -2.04
C GLN A 41 -3.32 17.59 -0.62
N TYR A 42 -2.53 16.76 0.08
CA TYR A 42 -2.05 17.08 1.43
C TYR A 42 -1.06 18.26 1.42
N ILE A 43 -0.17 18.30 0.42
CA ILE A 43 0.75 19.43 0.18
C ILE A 43 -0.06 20.70 -0.10
N ALA A 44 -1.05 20.64 -0.99
CA ALA A 44 -1.90 21.79 -1.31
C ALA A 44 -2.73 22.27 -0.11
N ASN A 45 -3.19 21.36 0.75
CA ASN A 45 -3.90 21.71 1.98
C ASN A 45 -2.96 22.36 3.01
N ALA A 46 -1.74 21.84 3.16
CA ALA A 46 -0.72 22.40 4.04
C ALA A 46 -0.33 23.83 3.63
N GLU A 47 -0.25 24.11 2.33
CA GLU A 47 -0.02 25.46 1.80
C GLU A 47 -1.15 26.45 2.14
N LYS A 48 -2.39 25.98 2.22
CA LYS A 48 -3.57 26.84 2.46
C LYS A 48 -3.80 27.21 3.92
N GLY A 49 -3.31 26.42 4.88
CA GLY A 49 -3.63 26.69 6.29
C GLY A 49 -3.03 25.73 7.32
N GLY A 50 -1.90 25.09 7.03
CA GLY A 50 -1.25 24.16 7.96
C GLY A 50 -0.18 24.80 8.85
N PRO A 51 0.35 24.06 9.85
CA PRO A 51 1.60 24.40 10.51
C PRO A 51 2.72 24.63 9.48
N LYS A 52 3.65 25.57 9.75
CA LYS A 52 4.69 25.98 8.78
C LYS A 52 5.48 24.80 8.19
N GLU A 53 5.72 23.77 8.99
CA GLU A 53 6.54 22.60 8.61
C GLU A 53 5.73 21.50 7.91
N SER A 54 4.40 21.58 7.91
CA SER A 54 3.55 20.50 7.39
C SER A 54 3.70 20.29 5.88
N LYS A 55 3.95 21.35 5.10
CA LYS A 55 4.23 21.22 3.65
C LYS A 55 5.46 20.36 3.42
N GLN A 56 6.57 20.69 4.10
CA GLN A 56 7.83 19.97 3.93
C GLN A 56 7.68 18.51 4.37
N PHE A 57 7.01 18.27 5.50
CA PHE A 57 6.68 16.92 5.94
C PHE A 57 5.98 16.09 4.87
N TRP A 58 4.93 16.62 4.22
CA TRP A 58 4.22 15.89 3.16
C TRP A 58 5.08 15.69 1.90
N MET A 59 5.95 16.63 1.55
CA MET A 59 6.91 16.48 0.45
C MET A 59 7.94 15.36 0.75
N ASP A 60 8.41 15.29 2.00
CA ASP A 60 9.35 14.25 2.44
C ASP A 60 8.67 12.88 2.42
N MET A 61 7.44 12.78 2.93
CA MET A 61 6.63 11.57 2.87
C MET A 61 6.39 11.11 1.44
N LYS A 62 6.03 12.02 0.52
CA LYS A 62 5.85 11.71 -0.91
C LYS A 62 7.13 11.14 -1.55
N THR A 63 8.26 11.74 -1.21
CA THR A 63 9.58 11.31 -1.70
C THR A 63 9.93 9.92 -1.18
N GLN A 64 9.70 9.67 0.11
CA GLN A 64 9.92 8.35 0.71
C GLN A 64 8.98 7.29 0.11
N GLU A 65 7.71 7.62 -0.11
CA GLU A 65 6.73 6.69 -0.66
C GLU A 65 7.04 6.30 -2.10
N THR A 66 7.55 7.24 -2.90
CA THR A 66 8.02 6.95 -4.27
C THR A 66 9.12 5.88 -4.25
N LYS A 67 10.10 6.01 -3.34
CA LYS A 67 11.19 5.02 -3.18
C LYS A 67 10.66 3.67 -2.69
N ASN A 68 9.68 3.67 -1.79
CA ASN A 68 9.06 2.44 -1.28
C ASN A 68 8.32 1.70 -2.41
N ILE A 69 7.53 2.43 -3.21
CA ILE A 69 6.83 1.89 -4.37
C ILE A 69 7.79 1.28 -5.38
N ASP A 70 8.92 1.94 -5.66
CA ASP A 70 9.91 1.39 -6.60
C ASP A 70 10.51 0.08 -6.09
N ARG A 71 10.90 0.02 -4.81
CA ARG A 71 11.40 -1.22 -4.18
C ARG A 71 10.35 -2.33 -4.19
N LEU A 72 9.09 -1.99 -3.95
CA LEU A 72 8.00 -2.97 -3.92
C LEU A 72 7.71 -3.51 -5.32
N LYS A 73 7.74 -2.66 -6.36
CA LYS A 73 7.67 -3.09 -7.77
C LYS A 73 8.81 -4.02 -8.12
N ASP A 74 10.03 -3.78 -7.63
CA ASP A 74 11.17 -4.67 -7.87
C ASP A 74 10.99 -6.04 -7.23
N LEU A 75 10.45 -6.11 -6.00
CA LEU A 75 10.12 -7.38 -5.35
C LEU A 75 9.07 -8.16 -6.13
N ILE A 76 8.00 -7.50 -6.59
CA ILE A 76 6.97 -8.14 -7.41
C ILE A 76 7.55 -8.64 -8.73
N ARG A 77 8.41 -7.86 -9.40
CA ARG A 77 9.11 -8.31 -10.61
C ARG A 77 9.96 -9.54 -10.34
N GLN A 78 10.59 -9.63 -9.17
CA GLN A 78 11.36 -10.80 -8.78
C GLN A 78 10.45 -12.03 -8.59
N CYS A 79 9.30 -11.88 -7.92
CA CYS A 79 8.32 -12.95 -7.80
C CYS A 79 7.86 -13.49 -9.17
N VAL A 80 7.62 -12.59 -10.13
CA VAL A 80 7.26 -12.96 -11.51
C VAL A 80 8.39 -13.73 -12.20
N LYS A 81 9.64 -13.28 -12.09
CA LYS A 81 10.79 -13.96 -12.68
C LYS A 81 11.02 -15.35 -12.10
N ASP A 82 10.79 -15.49 -10.79
CA ASP A 82 11.00 -16.73 -10.06
C ASP A 82 9.81 -17.70 -10.14
N GLY A 83 8.72 -17.32 -10.82
CA GLY A 83 7.51 -18.14 -10.96
C GLY A 83 6.70 -18.29 -9.67
N SER A 84 6.89 -17.37 -8.71
CA SER A 84 6.14 -17.30 -7.45
C SER A 84 5.04 -16.23 -7.48
N PHE A 85 4.74 -15.70 -8.67
CA PHE A 85 3.61 -14.83 -8.98
C PHE A 85 2.58 -15.56 -9.82
#